data_AF-A0A7C3NRA3-F1
#
_entry.id   AF-A0A7C3NRA3-F1
#
_cell.length_a   1.000
_cell.length_b   1.000
_cell.length_c   1.000
_cell.angle_alpha   90.00
_cell.angle_beta   90.00
_cell.angle_gamma   90.00
#
_symmetry.space_group_name_H-M   'P 1'
#
loop_
_entity.id
_entity.type
_entity.pdbx_description
1 polymer ?
#
loop_
_entity_poly.entity_id
_entity_poly.type
_entity_poly.pdbx_seq_one_letter_code
_entity_poly.pdbx_strand_id
1 'polypeptide(L)'
;VACRLVARKNAGVMAMLGAGDTARAAVPVMAQAFDLREIRVTSRTPESRRKYAEEIGARYGLNVRPVDSTEEALDGADVVVSATTTSTPFVHESWLQPGVAVYSIGKHQEVEDAFYKKADKFVVDSWEHCRNKSDLQRLVREGSLSERDLYAELPELLAGKKPGRQSDRERIFVRAIGLVNQDIALANWIYRRALETGAGTRLPY
;
A
#
# COMPACT_ATOMS: atom_id res chain seq x y z
N VAL A 1 -6.45 6.75 -0.16
CA VAL A 1 -7.86 6.46 0.20
C VAL A 1 -7.95 5.27 1.15
N ALA A 2 -7.58 4.06 0.73
CA ALA A 2 -7.64 2.85 1.56
C ALA A 2 -7.03 3.03 2.96
N CYS A 3 -5.79 3.53 3.05
CA CYS A 3 -5.12 3.73 4.33
C CYS A 3 -5.92 4.64 5.28
N ARG A 4 -6.65 5.68 4.81
CA ARG A 4 -7.49 6.52 5.69
C ARG A 4 -8.65 5.74 6.32
N LEU A 5 -9.11 4.67 5.68
CA LEU A 5 -10.19 3.81 6.18
C LEU A 5 -9.68 2.73 7.14
N VAL A 6 -8.43 2.27 6.98
CA VAL A 6 -7.90 1.09 7.68
C VAL A 6 -6.77 1.37 8.66
N ALA A 7 -6.06 2.50 8.55
CA ALA A 7 -5.05 2.90 9.51
C ALA A 7 -5.68 3.52 10.76
N ARG A 8 -4.91 3.57 11.85
CA ARG A 8 -5.29 4.38 13.01
C ARG A 8 -5.34 5.86 12.64
N LYS A 9 -6.27 6.60 13.24
CA LYS A 9 -6.44 8.04 12.96
C LYS A 9 -5.21 8.86 13.32
N ASN A 10 -4.44 8.43 14.33
CA ASN A 10 -3.23 9.08 14.81
C ASN A 10 -1.94 8.43 14.27
N ALA A 11 -2.02 7.64 13.18
CA ALA A 11 -0.86 7.06 12.55
C ALA A 11 0.15 8.15 12.16
N GLY A 12 1.40 7.99 12.59
CA GLY A 12 2.49 8.92 12.33
C GLY A 12 3.85 8.26 12.07
N VAL A 13 3.98 6.95 12.25
CA VAL A 13 5.15 6.16 11.84
C VAL A 13 4.77 5.30 10.65
N MET A 14 5.40 5.55 9.50
CA MET A 14 5.19 4.78 8.28
C MET A 14 6.42 3.94 7.94
N ALA A 15 6.21 2.64 7.71
CA ALA A 15 7.19 1.79 7.06
C ALA A 15 7.01 1.84 5.53
N MET A 16 8.09 2.11 4.79
CA MET A 16 8.15 2.07 3.35
C MET A 16 9.06 0.92 2.91
N LEU A 17 8.48 -0.12 2.34
CA LEU A 17 9.22 -1.29 1.84
C LEU A 17 9.41 -1.11 0.33
N GLY A 18 10.61 -0.73 -0.08
CA GLY A 18 10.95 -0.37 -1.45
C GLY A 18 11.30 1.12 -1.61
N ALA A 19 12.14 1.41 -2.59
CA ALA A 19 12.67 2.76 -2.85
C ALA A 19 12.55 3.15 -4.34
N GLY A 20 11.59 2.55 -5.05
CA GLY A 20 11.31 2.78 -6.47
C GLY A 20 10.28 3.89 -6.74
N ASP A 21 9.81 4.00 -7.98
CA ASP A 21 8.91 5.08 -8.40
C ASP A 21 7.54 5.02 -7.72
N THR A 22 6.98 3.82 -7.55
CA THR A 22 5.73 3.64 -6.78
C THR A 22 5.90 4.11 -5.33
N ALA A 23 7.04 3.82 -4.70
CA ALA A 23 7.34 4.29 -3.35
C ALA A 23 7.49 5.83 -3.30
N ARG A 24 8.10 6.45 -4.32
CA ARG A 24 8.20 7.92 -4.43
C ARG A 24 6.84 8.58 -4.61
N ALA A 25 5.99 7.99 -5.45
CA ALA A 25 4.64 8.49 -5.72
C ALA A 25 3.71 8.35 -4.51
N ALA A 26 3.91 7.32 -3.68
CA ALA A 26 3.10 7.08 -2.50
C ALA A 26 3.31 8.13 -1.39
N VAL A 27 4.54 8.60 -1.16
CA VAL A 27 4.86 9.51 -0.04
C VAL A 27 4.01 10.79 -0.01
N PRO A 28 3.91 11.61 -1.07
CA PRO A 28 3.12 12.84 -0.99
C PRO A 28 1.65 12.56 -0.69
N VAL A 29 1.10 11.44 -1.19
CA VAL A 29 -0.27 11.02 -0.90
C VAL A 29 -0.43 10.61 0.56
N MET A 30 0.54 9.90 1.11
CA MET A 30 0.54 9.47 2.51
C MET A 30 0.76 10.62 3.48
N ALA A 31 1.66 11.55 3.17
CA ALA A 31 1.90 12.77 3.95
C ALA A 31 0.70 13.73 3.95
N GLN A 32 -0.12 13.73 2.89
CA GLN A 32 -1.42 14.43 2.90
C GLN A 32 -2.51 13.67 3.66
N ALA A 33 -2.34 12.36 3.88
CA ALA A 33 -3.32 11.54 4.56
C ALA A 33 -3.10 11.49 6.07
N PHE A 34 -1.86 11.66 6.53
CA PHE A 34 -1.44 11.47 7.91
C PHE A 34 -0.38 12.50 8.31
N ASP A 35 -0.37 12.86 9.59
CA ASP A 35 0.71 13.64 10.19
C ASP A 35 1.91 12.73 10.48
N LEU A 36 2.71 12.49 9.44
CA LEU A 36 3.85 11.58 9.49
C LEU A 36 5.03 12.20 10.24
N ARG A 37 5.28 11.70 11.45
CA ARG A 37 6.44 12.06 12.28
C ARG A 37 7.73 11.36 11.82
N GLU A 38 7.61 10.18 11.23
CA GLU A 38 8.74 9.39 10.74
C GLU A 38 8.32 8.48 9.59
N ILE A 39 9.18 8.37 8.57
CA ILE A 39 9.13 7.36 7.53
C ILE A 39 10.38 6.50 7.63
N ARG A 40 10.23 5.20 7.86
CA ARG A 40 11.35 4.24 7.83
C ARG A 40 11.36 3.53 6.50
N VAL A 41 12.41 3.73 5.73
CA VAL A 41 12.54 3.13 4.39
C VAL A 41 13.59 2.03 4.40
N THR A 42 13.22 0.88 3.83
CA THR A 42 14.18 -0.17 3.53
C THR A 42 14.07 -0.63 2.08
N SER A 43 15.19 -1.07 1.54
CA SER A 43 15.29 -1.73 0.24
C SER A 43 16.53 -2.60 0.23
N ARG A 44 16.56 -3.62 -0.64
CA ARG A 44 17.69 -4.55 -0.80
C ARG A 44 19.03 -3.82 -0.97
N THR A 45 19.04 -2.75 -1.77
CA THR A 45 20.24 -1.96 -2.07
C THR A 45 20.39 -0.80 -1.08
N PRO A 46 21.46 -0.74 -0.27
CA PRO A 46 21.68 0.34 0.70
C PRO A 46 21.70 1.74 0.08
N GLU A 47 22.34 1.88 -1.08
CA GLU A 47 22.46 3.13 -1.80
C GLU A 47 21.07 3.65 -2.24
N SER A 48 20.17 2.75 -2.63
CA SER A 48 18.81 3.11 -3.04
C SER A 48 17.98 3.67 -1.88
N ARG A 49 18.01 3.03 -0.70
CA ARG A 49 17.26 3.51 0.48
C ARG A 49 17.84 4.82 1.02
N ARG A 50 19.16 5.00 1.00
CA ARG A 50 19.81 6.27 1.40
C ARG A 50 19.43 7.42 0.46
N LYS A 51 19.57 7.22 -0.86
CA LYS A 51 19.19 8.23 -1.86
C LYS A 51 17.71 8.58 -1.77
N TYR A 52 16.85 7.59 -1.58
CA TYR A 52 15.42 7.83 -1.38
C TYR A 52 15.13 8.68 -0.14
N ALA A 53 15.77 8.36 0.99
CA ALA A 53 15.58 9.10 2.24
C ALA A 53 16.00 10.57 2.09
N GLU A 54 17.18 10.82 1.49
CA GLU A 54 17.67 12.17 1.20
C GLU A 54 16.73 12.94 0.27
N GLU A 55 16.36 12.33 -0.86
CA GLU A 55 15.50 12.94 -1.88
C GLU A 55 14.12 13.31 -1.33
N ILE A 56 13.45 12.35 -0.69
CA ILE A 56 12.09 12.53 -0.17
C ILE A 56 12.09 13.45 1.05
N GLY A 57 13.06 13.30 1.96
CA GLY A 57 13.20 14.14 3.14
C GLY A 57 13.40 15.60 2.76
N ALA A 58 14.32 15.89 1.83
CA ALA A 58 14.56 17.26 1.35
C ALA A 58 13.37 17.83 0.58
N ARG A 59 12.73 17.03 -0.29
CA ARG A 59 11.64 17.49 -1.15
C ARG A 59 10.37 17.85 -0.38
N TYR A 60 10.05 17.12 0.68
CA TYR A 60 8.79 17.25 1.39
C TYR A 60 8.95 17.73 2.85
N GLY A 61 10.17 17.96 3.32
CA GLY A 61 10.42 18.36 4.71
C GLY A 61 10.05 17.27 5.72
N LEU A 62 10.22 16.00 5.35
CA LEU A 62 9.83 14.84 6.15
C LEU A 62 11.04 14.18 6.80
N ASN A 63 10.85 13.65 8.01
CA ASN A 63 11.85 12.79 8.64
C ASN A 63 11.83 11.40 8.00
N VAL A 64 12.74 11.14 7.06
CA VAL A 64 12.88 9.85 6.40
C VAL A 64 14.18 9.19 6.84
N ARG A 65 14.07 8.05 7.53
CA ARG A 65 15.19 7.27 8.04
C ARG A 65 15.40 6.02 7.20
N PRO A 66 16.55 5.85 6.53
CA PRO A 66 16.90 4.57 5.95
C PRO A 66 17.26 3.57 7.06
N VAL A 67 16.69 2.37 7.00
CA VAL A 67 16.91 1.29 7.97
C VAL A 67 17.43 0.03 7.30
N ASP A 68 18.12 -0.83 8.05
CA ASP A 68 18.92 -1.92 7.46
C ASP A 68 18.13 -3.20 7.22
N SER A 69 16.98 -3.36 7.88
CA SER A 69 16.12 -4.53 7.73
C SER A 69 14.63 -4.19 7.63
N THR A 70 13.86 -5.15 7.09
CA THR A 70 12.39 -5.08 7.08
C THR A 70 11.83 -5.12 8.50
N GLU A 71 12.43 -5.91 9.39
CA GLU A 71 12.02 -5.97 10.80
C GLU A 71 12.15 -4.60 11.49
N GLU A 72 13.28 -3.90 11.29
CA GLU A 72 13.50 -2.55 11.84
C GLU A 72 12.50 -1.53 11.27
N ALA A 73 12.17 -1.64 9.97
CA ALA A 73 11.15 -0.79 9.36
C ALA A 73 9.76 -1.00 9.96
N LEU A 74 9.41 -2.24 10.31
CA LEU A 74 8.08 -2.62 10.79
C LEU A 74 7.87 -2.41 12.28
N ASP A 75 8.93 -2.35 13.08
CA ASP A 75 8.85 -2.22 14.54
C ASP A 75 8.05 -0.97 14.96
N GLY A 76 6.87 -1.14 15.55
CA GLY A 76 6.00 -0.03 15.95
C GLY A 76 5.45 0.81 14.79
N ALA A 77 5.52 0.33 13.53
CA ALA A 77 4.94 1.04 12.39
C ALA A 77 3.40 1.08 12.50
N ASP A 78 2.82 2.27 12.32
CA ASP A 78 1.36 2.43 12.30
C ASP A 78 0.78 2.02 10.94
N VAL A 79 1.52 2.32 9.86
CA VAL A 79 1.15 2.01 8.48
C VAL A 79 2.36 1.48 7.73
N VAL A 80 2.15 0.43 6.95
CA VAL A 80 3.17 -0.16 6.08
C VAL A 80 2.70 0.01 4.64
N VAL A 81 3.54 0.61 3.80
CA VAL A 81 3.36 0.61 2.35
C VAL A 81 4.46 -0.23 1.74
N SER A 82 4.08 -1.28 1.03
CA SER A 82 5.02 -2.13 0.31
C SER A 82 4.87 -1.96 -1.19
N ALA A 83 5.97 -1.62 -1.83
CA ALA A 83 6.06 -1.27 -3.24
C ALA A 83 7.35 -1.85 -3.83
N THR A 84 7.52 -3.17 -3.71
CA THR A 84 8.70 -3.88 -4.19
C THR A 84 8.41 -4.70 -5.46
N THR A 85 9.49 -5.16 -6.09
CA THR A 85 9.46 -6.10 -7.22
C THR A 85 10.01 -7.47 -6.86
N THR A 86 10.20 -7.75 -5.56
CA THR A 86 10.68 -9.06 -5.10
C THR A 86 9.63 -10.13 -5.35
N SER A 87 10.05 -11.33 -5.68
CA SER A 87 9.17 -12.48 -5.92
C SER A 87 9.06 -13.41 -4.71
N THR A 88 9.87 -13.19 -3.68
CA THR A 88 9.91 -13.98 -2.44
C THR A 88 9.32 -13.17 -1.28
N PRO A 89 8.37 -13.73 -0.50
CA PRO A 89 7.89 -13.09 0.72
C PRO A 89 9.05 -12.77 1.67
N PHE A 90 9.02 -11.59 2.26
CA PHE A 90 10.09 -11.09 3.12
C PHE A 90 9.56 -10.34 4.36
N VAL A 91 8.24 -10.16 4.45
CA VAL A 91 7.55 -9.64 5.64
C VAL A 91 7.01 -10.84 6.41
N HIS A 92 7.60 -11.10 7.58
CA HIS A 92 7.11 -12.13 8.48
C HIS A 92 5.87 -11.65 9.23
N GLU A 93 4.90 -12.55 9.43
CA GLU A 93 3.65 -12.23 10.12
C GLU A 93 3.88 -11.79 11.57
N SER A 94 4.90 -12.35 12.22
CA SER A 94 5.28 -12.03 13.61
C SER A 94 5.79 -10.60 13.81
N TRP A 95 6.27 -9.95 12.75
CA TRP A 95 6.75 -8.57 12.80
C TRP A 95 5.62 -7.54 12.76
N LEU A 96 4.40 -7.96 12.38
CA LEU A 96 3.25 -7.08 12.22
C LEU A 96 2.50 -6.93 13.55
N GLN A 97 2.79 -5.82 14.23
CA GLN A 97 2.25 -5.51 15.55
C GLN A 97 0.75 -5.17 15.54
N PRO A 98 0.04 -5.32 16.68
CA PRO A 98 -1.35 -4.88 16.81
C PRO A 98 -1.54 -3.42 16.36
N GLY A 99 -2.62 -3.17 15.62
CA GLY A 99 -2.96 -1.82 15.16
C GLY A 99 -2.31 -1.39 13.85
N VAL A 100 -1.45 -2.20 13.23
CA VAL A 100 -0.83 -1.90 11.94
C VAL A 100 -1.84 -1.97 10.79
N ALA A 101 -1.70 -1.08 9.81
CA ALA A 101 -2.34 -1.22 8.50
C ALA A 101 -1.30 -1.47 7.41
N VAL A 102 -1.37 -2.61 6.74
CA VAL A 102 -0.44 -2.97 5.65
C VAL A 102 -1.12 -2.76 4.31
N TYR A 103 -0.49 -2.00 3.42
CA TYR A 103 -0.94 -1.76 2.06
C TYR A 103 0.13 -2.30 1.08
N SER A 104 -0.12 -3.48 0.52
CA SER A 104 0.80 -4.16 -0.41
C SER A 104 0.37 -3.89 -1.86
N ILE A 105 1.25 -3.17 -2.57
CA ILE A 105 1.13 -2.79 -3.98
C ILE A 105 1.98 -3.70 -4.87
N GLY A 106 2.98 -4.38 -4.28
CA GLY A 106 3.96 -5.16 -5.02
C GLY A 106 3.33 -6.15 -5.99
N LYS A 107 4.06 -6.44 -7.08
CA LYS A 107 3.59 -7.34 -8.13
C LYS A 107 3.40 -8.77 -7.61
N HIS A 108 4.28 -9.19 -6.72
CA HIS A 108 4.29 -10.55 -6.18
C HIS A 108 3.95 -10.52 -4.69
N GLN A 109 3.98 -11.70 -4.09
CA GLN A 109 3.74 -11.87 -2.67
C GLN A 109 4.87 -11.26 -1.84
N GLU A 110 4.54 -10.31 -0.98
CA GLU A 110 5.51 -9.62 -0.12
C GLU A 110 5.44 -10.10 1.34
N VAL A 111 4.26 -10.58 1.76
CA VAL A 111 3.96 -11.02 3.14
C VAL A 111 3.72 -12.53 3.17
N GLU A 112 4.13 -13.18 4.25
CA GLU A 112 3.88 -14.62 4.48
C GLU A 112 2.39 -14.99 4.37
N ASP A 113 2.10 -16.19 3.82
CA ASP A 113 0.76 -16.75 3.61
C ASP A 113 -0.12 -16.65 4.87
N ALA A 114 0.49 -16.82 6.05
CA ALA A 114 -0.20 -16.77 7.34
C ALA A 114 -0.94 -15.44 7.57
N PHE A 115 -0.42 -14.32 7.09
CA PHE A 115 -1.02 -13.01 7.37
C PHE A 115 -2.35 -12.79 6.65
N TYR A 116 -2.57 -13.42 5.49
CA TYR A 116 -3.84 -13.34 4.76
C TYR A 116 -5.02 -13.84 5.61
N LYS A 117 -4.78 -14.78 6.54
CA LYS A 117 -5.78 -15.34 7.44
C LYS A 117 -5.74 -14.79 8.86
N LYS A 118 -4.56 -14.38 9.33
CA LYS A 118 -4.35 -13.88 10.70
C LYS A 118 -4.57 -12.37 10.86
N ALA A 119 -4.66 -11.62 9.76
CA ALA A 119 -5.12 -10.25 9.81
C ALA A 119 -6.58 -10.23 10.29
N ASP A 120 -6.93 -9.28 11.16
CA ASP A 120 -8.31 -9.11 11.62
C ASP A 120 -9.24 -8.77 10.45
N LYS A 121 -8.71 -8.06 9.44
CA LYS A 121 -9.41 -7.74 8.18
C LYS A 121 -8.45 -7.90 7.01
N PHE A 122 -8.80 -8.78 6.08
CA PHE A 122 -8.15 -8.90 4.77
C PHE A 122 -9.01 -8.23 3.69
N VAL A 123 -8.45 -7.23 3.03
CA VAL A 123 -9.13 -6.37 2.06
C VAL A 123 -8.40 -6.42 0.74
N VAL A 124 -9.14 -6.45 -0.36
CA VAL A 124 -8.59 -6.36 -1.72
C VAL A 124 -9.18 -5.19 -2.48
N ASP A 125 -8.55 -4.74 -3.56
CA ASP A 125 -9.19 -3.79 -4.49
C ASP A 125 -10.27 -4.46 -5.34
N SER A 126 -10.00 -5.67 -5.84
CA SER A 126 -10.97 -6.59 -6.45
C SER A 126 -10.53 -8.03 -6.22
N TRP A 127 -11.42 -8.85 -5.65
CA TRP A 127 -11.22 -10.27 -5.46
C TRP A 127 -11.04 -10.99 -6.79
N GLU A 128 -11.91 -10.71 -7.75
CA GLU A 128 -11.84 -11.30 -9.10
C GLU A 128 -10.50 -11.00 -9.77
N HIS A 129 -9.99 -9.78 -9.64
CA HIS A 129 -8.71 -9.43 -10.23
C HIS A 129 -7.55 -10.07 -9.47
N CYS A 130 -7.52 -9.91 -8.14
CA CYS A 130 -6.45 -10.44 -7.29
C CYS A 130 -6.31 -11.96 -7.44
N ARG A 131 -7.41 -12.74 -7.37
CA ARG A 131 -7.37 -14.20 -7.46
C ARG A 131 -6.84 -14.73 -8.79
N ASN A 132 -6.80 -13.90 -9.83
CA ASN A 132 -6.36 -14.29 -11.17
C ASN A 132 -5.03 -13.66 -11.61
N LYS A 133 -4.64 -12.51 -11.04
CA LYS A 133 -3.54 -11.67 -11.53
C LYS A 133 -2.50 -11.31 -10.45
N SER A 134 -2.61 -11.90 -9.27
CA SER A 134 -1.67 -11.70 -8.17
C SER A 134 -1.20 -13.03 -7.56
N ASP A 135 -0.42 -12.93 -6.48
CA ASP A 135 -0.07 -14.00 -5.57
C ASP A 135 -1.27 -14.81 -5.05
N LEU A 136 -2.46 -14.20 -4.95
CA LEU A 136 -3.68 -14.92 -4.57
C LEU A 136 -4.02 -16.08 -5.52
N GLN A 137 -3.60 -16.03 -6.78
CA GLN A 137 -3.85 -17.13 -7.72
C GLN A 137 -3.24 -18.44 -7.24
N ARG A 138 -2.01 -18.40 -6.74
CA ARG A 138 -1.35 -19.57 -6.17
C ARG A 138 -2.09 -20.05 -4.92
N LEU A 139 -2.36 -19.13 -3.99
CA LEU A 139 -2.99 -19.43 -2.71
C LEU A 139 -4.39 -20.06 -2.87
N VAL A 140 -5.19 -19.52 -3.80
CA VAL A 140 -6.53 -20.05 -4.11
C VAL A 140 -6.45 -21.42 -4.77
N ARG A 141 -5.54 -21.61 -5.73
CA ARG A 141 -5.34 -22.90 -6.40
C ARG A 141 -4.88 -24.00 -5.43
N GLU A 142 -4.06 -23.64 -4.45
CA GLU A 142 -3.58 -24.55 -3.41
C GLU A 142 -4.61 -24.77 -2.28
N GLY A 143 -5.75 -24.09 -2.32
CA GLY A 143 -6.79 -24.15 -1.29
C GLY A 143 -6.38 -23.50 0.04
N SER A 144 -5.24 -22.79 0.07
CA SER A 144 -4.74 -22.10 1.27
C SER A 144 -5.42 -20.75 1.48
N LEU A 145 -6.14 -20.22 0.50
CA LEU A 145 -6.96 -19.01 0.61
C LEU A 145 -8.25 -19.14 -0.19
N SER A 146 -9.33 -18.54 0.27
CA SER A 146 -10.63 -18.52 -0.40
C SER A 146 -11.33 -17.19 -0.17
N GLU A 147 -12.44 -16.96 -0.89
CA GLU A 147 -13.25 -15.74 -0.72
C GLU A 147 -13.85 -15.62 0.68
N ARG A 148 -13.95 -16.74 1.42
CA ARG A 148 -14.43 -16.74 2.81
C ARG A 148 -13.43 -16.09 3.78
N ASP A 149 -12.15 -16.05 3.41
CA ASP A 149 -11.11 -15.38 4.18
C ASP A 149 -11.08 -13.87 3.89
N LEU A 150 -11.77 -13.41 2.84
CA LEU A 150 -11.86 -12.01 2.47
C LEU A 150 -12.88 -11.29 3.36
N TYR A 151 -12.44 -10.21 4.01
CA TYR A 151 -13.35 -9.33 4.74
C TYR A 151 -14.15 -8.43 3.80
N ALA A 152 -13.47 -7.72 2.89
CA ALA A 152 -14.12 -6.77 1.98
C ALA A 152 -13.31 -6.49 0.72
N GLU A 153 -13.99 -6.07 -0.35
CA GLU A 153 -13.37 -5.28 -1.39
C GLU A 153 -13.34 -3.80 -1.00
N LEU A 154 -12.32 -3.05 -1.43
CA LEU A 154 -12.13 -1.63 -1.12
C LEU A 154 -13.35 -0.75 -1.50
N PRO A 155 -14.06 -0.99 -2.62
CA PRO A 155 -15.31 -0.27 -2.93
C PRO A 155 -16.41 -0.45 -1.87
N GLU A 156 -16.48 -1.61 -1.19
CA GLU A 156 -17.46 -1.84 -0.12
C GLU A 156 -17.18 -0.95 1.10
N LEU A 157 -15.89 -0.79 1.45
CA LEU A 157 -15.47 0.12 2.52
C LEU A 157 -15.77 1.57 2.16
N LEU A 158 -15.49 1.95 0.91
CA LEU A 158 -15.73 3.31 0.42
C LEU A 158 -17.20 3.69 0.38
N ALA A 159 -18.06 2.74 0.02
CA ALA A 159 -19.50 2.93 -0.02
C ALA A 159 -20.16 2.87 1.37
N GLY A 160 -19.39 2.65 2.44
CA GLY A 160 -19.92 2.49 3.80
C GLY A 160 -20.73 1.21 4.01
N LYS A 161 -20.66 0.24 3.08
CA LYS A 161 -21.36 -1.05 3.19
C LYS A 161 -20.72 -1.94 4.26
N LYS A 162 -19.40 -1.86 4.40
CA LYS A 162 -18.63 -2.51 5.44
C LYS A 162 -17.75 -1.48 6.15
N PRO A 163 -17.63 -1.52 7.49
CA PRO A 163 -16.78 -0.58 8.21
C PRO A 163 -15.30 -0.85 7.91
N GLY A 164 -14.49 0.21 7.91
CA GLY A 164 -13.03 0.13 7.92
C GLY A 164 -12.51 -0.35 9.27
N ARG A 165 -11.50 0.33 9.82
CA ARG A 165 -11.02 0.08 11.19
C ARG A 165 -12.13 0.36 12.23
N GLN A 166 -12.28 -0.55 13.18
CA GLN A 166 -13.21 -0.47 14.30
C GLN A 166 -12.52 -0.54 15.67
N SER A 167 -11.25 -0.96 15.72
CA SER A 167 -10.44 -0.96 16.94
C SER A 167 -8.99 -0.61 16.64
N ASP A 168 -8.32 0.03 17.60
CA ASP A 168 -6.90 0.39 17.50
C ASP A 168 -5.95 -0.81 17.55
N ARG A 169 -6.47 -2.01 17.87
CA ARG A 169 -5.69 -3.25 17.90
C ARG A 169 -5.74 -4.05 16.59
N GLU A 170 -6.70 -3.78 15.71
CA GLU A 170 -6.86 -4.54 14.47
C GLU A 170 -5.61 -4.42 13.58
N ARG A 171 -5.12 -5.56 13.11
CA ARG A 171 -4.13 -5.67 12.04
C ARG A 171 -4.91 -5.80 10.74
N ILE A 172 -4.79 -4.81 9.87
CA ILE A 172 -5.57 -4.78 8.64
C ILE A 172 -4.63 -4.90 7.45
N PHE A 173 -4.90 -5.88 6.59
CA PHE A 173 -4.14 -6.13 5.38
C PHE A 173 -4.94 -5.70 4.15
N VAL A 174 -4.38 -4.80 3.37
CA VAL A 174 -4.90 -4.41 2.07
C VAL A 174 -3.95 -4.90 0.99
N ARG A 175 -4.42 -5.80 0.14
CA ARG A 175 -3.72 -6.25 -1.06
C ARG A 175 -4.36 -5.60 -2.28
N ALA A 176 -3.64 -4.71 -2.95
CA ALA A 176 -4.13 -4.02 -4.14
C ALA A 176 -3.15 -4.18 -5.29
N ILE A 177 -3.62 -4.63 -6.45
CA ILE A 177 -2.82 -4.79 -7.67
C ILE A 177 -3.12 -3.74 -8.74
N GLY A 178 -4.09 -2.87 -8.48
CA GLY A 178 -4.52 -1.81 -9.39
C GLY A 178 -5.67 -2.26 -10.28
N LEU A 179 -6.53 -1.32 -10.61
CA LEU A 179 -7.69 -1.55 -11.47
C LEU A 179 -7.73 -0.49 -12.57
N VAL A 180 -7.90 -0.92 -13.82
CA VAL A 180 -7.87 -0.04 -15.00
C VAL A 180 -8.88 1.11 -14.92
N ASN A 181 -10.00 0.91 -14.23
CA ASN A 181 -10.99 1.99 -14.03
C ASN A 181 -10.40 3.19 -13.26
N GLN A 182 -9.39 2.99 -12.40
CA GLN A 182 -8.69 4.06 -11.69
C GLN A 182 -7.88 4.91 -12.67
N ASP A 183 -7.17 4.27 -13.60
CA ASP A 183 -6.40 4.95 -14.64
C ASP A 183 -7.31 5.75 -15.57
N ILE A 184 -8.42 5.15 -16.02
CA ILE A 184 -9.39 5.82 -16.91
C ILE A 184 -10.06 7.00 -16.19
N ALA A 185 -10.42 6.85 -14.92
CA ALA A 185 -11.00 7.94 -14.14
C ALA A 185 -10.02 9.11 -13.98
N LEU A 186 -8.75 8.83 -13.66
CA LEU A 186 -7.70 9.85 -13.54
C LEU A 186 -7.41 10.50 -14.89
N ALA A 187 -7.29 9.71 -15.96
CA ALA A 187 -7.05 10.22 -17.31
C ALA A 187 -8.17 11.14 -17.78
N ASN A 188 -9.44 10.76 -17.56
CA ASN A 188 -10.59 11.62 -17.89
C ASN A 188 -10.59 12.91 -17.06
N TRP A 189 -10.22 12.86 -15.78
CA TRP A 189 -10.09 14.06 -14.97
C TRP A 189 -8.99 14.99 -15.48
N ILE A 190 -7.79 14.46 -15.78
CA ILE A 190 -6.67 15.22 -16.36
C ILE A 190 -7.07 15.82 -17.72
N TYR A 191 -7.73 15.02 -18.57
CA TYR A 191 -8.20 15.45 -19.89
C TYR A 191 -9.17 16.64 -19.78
N ARG A 192 -10.16 16.57 -18.88
CA ARG A 192 -11.09 17.68 -18.63
C ARG A 192 -10.36 18.93 -18.15
N ARG A 193 -9.39 18.79 -17.25
CA ARG A 193 -8.56 19.91 -16.79
C ARG A 193 -7.74 20.53 -17.92
N ALA A 194 -7.16 19.70 -18.78
CA ALA A 194 -6.39 20.17 -19.93
C ALA A 194 -7.26 20.98 -20.91
N LEU A 195 -8.51 20.55 -21.14
CA LEU A 195 -9.47 21.33 -21.94
C LEU A 195 -9.80 22.68 -21.28
N GLU A 196 -10.03 22.71 -19.97
CA GLU A 196 -10.32 23.94 -19.21
C GLU A 196 -9.16 24.94 -19.26
N THR A 197 -7.91 24.47 -19.19
CA THR A 197 -6.72 25.32 -19.14
C THR A 197 -6.05 25.53 -20.50
N GLY A 198 -6.62 25.00 -21.58
CA GLY A 198 -6.02 25.06 -22.92
C GLY A 198 -4.67 24.33 -23.04
N ALA A 199 -4.42 23.32 -22.20
CA ALA A 199 -3.19 22.53 -22.24
C ALA A 199 -3.27 21.38 -23.26
N GLY A 200 -2.14 21.04 -23.87
CA GLY A 200 -2.00 19.90 -24.79
C GLY A 200 -1.98 20.28 -26.26
N THR A 201 -1.95 19.26 -27.13
CA THR A 201 -1.86 19.42 -28.59
C THR A 201 -2.97 18.63 -29.26
N ARG A 202 -3.74 19.28 -30.14
CA ARG A 202 -4.73 18.59 -30.96
C ARG A 202 -4.02 17.84 -32.08
N LEU A 203 -4.19 16.54 -32.13
CA LEU A 203 -3.68 15.70 -33.22
C LEU A 203 -4.74 15.55 -34.32
N PRO A 204 -4.36 15.47 -35.60
CA PRO A 204 -5.27 15.02 -36.65
C PRO A 204 -5.64 13.55 -36.39
N TYR A 205 -6.90 13.20 -36.67
CA TYR A 205 -7.37 11.81 -36.62
C TYR A 205 -6.70 10.98 -37.73
#